data_AF-A0AAQ4PPC9-F1
#
_entry.id   AF-A0AAQ4PPC9-F1
#
_cell.length_a   1.000
_cell.length_b   1.000
_cell.length_c   1.000
_cell.angle_alpha   90.00
_cell.angle_beta   90.00
_cell.angle_gamma   90.00
#
_symmetry.space_group_name_H-M   'P 1'
#
loop_
_entity.id
_entity.type
_entity.pdbx_description
1 polymer ?
#
loop_
_entity_poly.entity_id
_entity_poly.type
_entity_poly.pdbx_seq_one_letter_code
_entity_poly.pdbx_strand_id
1 'polypeptide(L)'
;MYFSIVVLVLTKALVTDVCQGLNVTVTPGPVVTVTEKDNVTLSCLVSQRKRSGSVLILRWFFSPLATPTLAPPPPPPSPSPPALEPSQFLIVKTGVKKNTLYGNYTRRFPRPKFGLYEETEGEVYRLLIVNVTAGMDQGFYSCRVQEIRKYKETWRASSNGTSTTQLTVHFTLEIGSNDGLWRLYAAQGRL
;
A
#
# COMPACT_ATOMS: atom_id res chain seq x y z
N MET A 1 4.15 -15.35 -50.84
CA MET A 1 2.86 -15.11 -50.15
C MET A 1 2.81 -15.76 -48.76
N TYR A 2 3.28 -17.00 -48.57
CA TYR A 2 3.33 -17.63 -47.24
C TYR A 2 4.20 -16.89 -46.22
N PHE A 3 5.34 -16.36 -46.64
CA PHE A 3 6.27 -15.67 -45.74
C PHE A 3 5.63 -14.43 -45.08
N SER A 4 4.85 -13.64 -45.83
CA SER A 4 4.12 -12.49 -45.28
C SER A 4 3.02 -12.90 -44.31
N ILE A 5 2.33 -14.02 -44.56
CA ILE A 5 1.30 -14.55 -43.66
C ILE A 5 1.95 -15.04 -42.36
N VAL A 6 3.07 -15.76 -42.45
CA VAL A 6 3.84 -16.21 -41.28
C VAL A 6 4.33 -15.01 -40.47
N VAL A 7 4.90 -13.99 -41.12
CA VAL A 7 5.36 -12.77 -40.44
C VAL A 7 4.20 -12.02 -39.78
N LEU A 8 3.05 -11.88 -40.43
CA LEU A 8 1.85 -11.26 -39.87
C LEU A 8 1.29 -12.03 -38.67
N VAL A 9 1.27 -13.35 -38.74
CA VAL A 9 0.80 -14.22 -37.63
C VAL A 9 1.80 -14.15 -36.47
N LEU A 10 3.10 -14.18 -36.74
CA LEU A 10 4.14 -14.06 -35.70
C LEU A 10 4.10 -12.69 -35.04
N THR A 11 3.99 -11.61 -35.81
CA THR A 11 3.87 -10.25 -35.26
C THR A 11 2.58 -10.08 -34.49
N LYS A 12 1.44 -10.59 -34.96
CA LYS A 12 0.19 -10.58 -34.17
C LYS A 12 0.35 -11.37 -32.85
N ALA A 13 0.96 -12.54 -32.89
CA ALA A 13 1.20 -13.37 -31.69
C ALA A 13 2.18 -12.71 -30.70
N LEU A 14 3.25 -12.10 -31.21
CA LEU A 14 4.24 -11.36 -30.41
C LEU A 14 3.68 -10.05 -29.85
N VAL A 15 2.82 -9.35 -30.61
CA VAL A 15 2.18 -8.09 -30.19
C VAL A 15 1.02 -8.35 -29.20
N THR A 16 0.39 -9.52 -29.22
CA THR A 16 -0.61 -9.88 -28.19
C THR A 16 -0.02 -10.18 -26.81
N ASP A 17 1.30 -10.37 -26.71
CA ASP A 17 1.99 -10.50 -25.42
C ASP A 17 2.60 -9.17 -24.95
N VAL A 18 2.06 -8.05 -25.43
CA VAL A 18 2.28 -6.74 -24.81
C VAL A 18 1.71 -6.81 -23.38
N CYS A 19 2.60 -6.77 -22.39
CA CYS A 19 2.29 -6.81 -20.97
C CYS A 19 1.32 -5.69 -20.58
N GLN A 20 0.01 -5.96 -20.60
CA GLN A 20 -0.95 -5.13 -19.88
C GLN A 20 -0.65 -5.25 -18.39
N GLY A 21 -0.22 -4.15 -17.77
CA GLY A 21 0.00 -4.09 -16.32
C GLY A 21 -1.33 -4.08 -15.59
N LEU A 22 -1.44 -4.80 -14.47
CA LEU A 22 -2.66 -4.88 -13.67
C LEU A 22 -3.08 -3.46 -13.24
N ASN A 23 -4.33 -3.10 -13.47
CA ASN A 23 -4.86 -1.87 -12.90
C ASN A 23 -5.25 -2.14 -11.44
N VAL A 24 -4.64 -1.38 -10.54
CA VAL A 24 -4.79 -1.53 -9.10
C VAL A 24 -5.19 -0.17 -8.54
N THR A 25 -6.19 -0.14 -7.68
CA THR A 25 -6.62 1.08 -7.00
C THR A 25 -6.82 0.80 -5.52
N VAL A 26 -6.34 1.70 -4.67
CA VAL A 26 -6.58 1.63 -3.23
C VAL A 26 -7.68 2.61 -2.84
N THR A 27 -8.68 2.12 -2.10
CA THR A 27 -9.79 2.92 -1.57
C THR A 27 -9.92 2.71 -0.05
N PRO A 28 -10.29 3.74 0.73
CA PRO A 28 -10.37 5.16 0.35
C PRO A 28 -8.99 5.74 0.01
N GLY A 29 -8.94 6.70 -0.92
CA GLY A 29 -7.71 7.35 -1.39
C GLY A 29 -8.01 8.58 -2.24
N PRO A 30 -7.02 9.44 -2.55
CA PRO A 30 -5.58 9.27 -2.35
C PRO A 30 -5.10 9.51 -0.91
N VAL A 31 -5.83 10.27 -0.12
CA VAL A 31 -5.57 10.52 1.31
C VAL A 31 -6.82 10.14 2.09
N VAL A 32 -6.65 9.34 3.13
CA VAL A 32 -7.71 8.97 4.07
C VAL A 32 -7.35 9.46 5.45
N THR A 33 -8.33 10.04 6.12
CA THR A 33 -8.18 10.61 7.45
C THR A 33 -9.09 9.87 8.42
N VAL A 34 -8.52 9.37 9.51
CA VAL A 34 -9.24 8.58 10.52
C VAL A 34 -8.99 9.12 11.91
N THR A 35 -9.87 8.82 12.85
CA THR A 35 -9.70 9.19 14.25
C THR A 35 -8.74 8.22 14.94
N GLU A 36 -8.00 8.69 15.93
CA GLU A 36 -7.20 7.80 16.76
C GLU A 36 -8.08 6.75 17.45
N LYS A 37 -7.55 5.53 17.60
CA LYS A 37 -8.19 4.33 18.14
C LYS A 37 -9.28 3.70 17.26
N ASP A 38 -9.64 4.33 16.14
CA ASP A 38 -10.57 3.72 15.18
C ASP A 38 -9.92 2.54 14.45
N ASN A 39 -10.79 1.70 13.86
CA ASN A 39 -10.38 0.67 12.93
C ASN A 39 -10.61 1.18 11.50
N VAL A 40 -9.59 1.03 10.65
CA VAL A 40 -9.70 1.43 9.23
C VAL A 40 -9.50 0.21 8.34
N THR A 41 -10.25 0.17 7.23
CA THR A 41 -10.07 -0.84 6.19
C THR A 41 -9.67 -0.17 4.89
N LEU A 42 -8.51 -0.55 4.37
CA LEU A 42 -8.07 -0.18 3.02
C LEU A 42 -8.40 -1.32 2.06
N SER A 43 -8.99 -1.00 0.93
CA SER A 43 -9.41 -1.95 -0.09
C SER A 43 -8.53 -1.78 -1.31
N CYS A 44 -7.88 -2.85 -1.75
CA CYS A 44 -7.12 -2.92 -2.98
C CYS A 44 -7.99 -3.60 -4.04
N LEU A 45 -8.46 -2.80 -4.99
CA LEU A 45 -9.27 -3.23 -6.13
C LEU A 45 -8.32 -3.52 -7.30
N VAL A 46 -8.43 -4.72 -7.85
CA VAL A 46 -7.66 -5.20 -8.98
C VAL A 46 -8.62 -5.35 -10.16
N SER A 47 -8.50 -4.45 -11.13
CA SER A 47 -9.33 -4.49 -12.34
C SER A 47 -8.46 -4.93 -13.52
N GLN A 48 -8.50 -6.20 -13.89
CA GLN A 48 -8.06 -6.71 -15.19
C GLN A 48 -8.31 -8.21 -15.27
N ARG A 49 -8.51 -8.73 -16.48
CA ARG A 49 -8.77 -10.16 -16.68
C ARG A 49 -7.52 -10.96 -16.33
N LYS A 50 -7.56 -11.66 -15.19
CA LYS A 50 -6.62 -12.71 -14.79
C LYS A 50 -6.46 -13.71 -15.95
N ARG A 51 -5.22 -13.94 -16.39
CA ARG A 51 -4.92 -14.92 -17.43
C ARG A 51 -5.23 -16.34 -16.93
N SER A 52 -5.67 -17.24 -17.81
CA SER A 52 -5.97 -18.62 -17.42
C SER A 52 -4.73 -19.32 -16.85
N GLY A 53 -4.88 -19.95 -15.69
CA GLY A 53 -3.78 -20.63 -14.98
C GLY A 53 -2.76 -19.70 -14.31
N SER A 54 -3.04 -18.40 -14.19
CA SER A 54 -2.23 -17.48 -13.38
C SER A 54 -2.72 -17.41 -11.92
N VAL A 55 -1.90 -16.83 -11.05
CA VAL A 55 -2.22 -16.55 -9.64
C VAL A 55 -1.82 -15.11 -9.32
N LEU A 56 -2.61 -14.41 -8.52
CA LEU A 56 -2.28 -13.07 -8.05
C LEU A 56 -1.57 -13.14 -6.70
N ILE A 57 -0.43 -12.47 -6.61
CA ILE A 57 0.34 -12.27 -5.37
C ILE A 57 0.23 -10.82 -4.98
N LEU A 58 -0.50 -10.57 -3.89
CA LEU A 58 -0.68 -9.24 -3.32
C LEU A 58 0.32 -9.03 -2.18
N ARG A 59 0.83 -7.80 -2.07
CA ARG A 59 1.71 -7.34 -0.99
C ARG A 59 1.27 -5.96 -0.53
N TRP A 60 1.03 -5.80 0.76
CA TRP A 60 0.83 -4.51 1.40
C TRP A 60 2.14 -4.04 2.03
N PHE A 61 2.52 -2.81 1.70
CA PHE A 61 3.68 -2.12 2.27
C PHE A 61 3.26 -0.87 3.02
N PHE A 62 3.98 -0.58 4.11
CA PHE A 62 3.92 0.66 4.85
C PHE A 62 5.20 1.46 4.60
N SER A 63 5.11 2.75 4.37
CA SER A 63 6.24 3.67 4.48
C SER A 63 5.84 4.86 5.34
N PRO A 64 6.58 5.16 6.42
CA PRO A 64 6.28 6.28 7.30
C PRO A 64 6.44 7.60 6.53
N LEU A 65 5.70 8.63 6.97
CA LEU A 65 5.92 9.98 6.47
C LEU A 65 7.33 10.42 6.88
N ALA A 66 8.09 11.04 5.96
CA ALA A 66 9.40 11.57 6.30
C ALA A 66 9.24 12.60 7.43
N THR A 67 9.81 12.33 8.59
CA THR A 67 9.87 13.33 9.66
C THR A 67 10.64 14.53 9.11
N PRO A 68 10.11 15.77 9.19
CA PRO A 68 10.91 16.94 8.88
C PRO A 68 12.05 17.00 9.89
N THR A 69 13.22 16.54 9.47
CA THR A 69 14.43 16.61 10.28
C THR A 69 14.69 18.10 10.53
N LEU A 70 14.68 18.54 11.79
CA LEU A 70 15.16 19.86 12.22
C LEU A 70 16.68 20.04 11.99
N ALA A 71 17.30 19.18 11.17
CA ALA A 71 18.69 19.29 10.80
C ALA A 71 18.85 20.37 9.72
N PRO A 72 19.93 21.16 9.77
CA PRO A 72 20.23 22.13 8.74
C PRO A 72 20.28 21.45 7.35
N PRO A 73 19.89 22.17 6.29
CA PRO A 73 19.87 21.62 4.93
C PRO A 73 21.25 21.06 4.56
N PRO A 74 21.32 19.88 3.93
CA PRO A 74 22.59 19.33 3.49
C PRO A 74 23.27 20.30 2.50
N PRO A 75 24.62 20.38 2.51
CA PRO A 75 25.37 21.17 1.54
C PRO A 75 25.05 20.73 0.11
N PRO A 76 25.26 21.62 -0.90
CA PRO A 76 24.85 21.39 -2.28
C PRO A 76 25.40 20.06 -2.86
N PRO A 77 24.67 19.45 -3.80
CA PRO A 77 24.93 18.08 -4.23
C PRO A 77 26.26 17.96 -4.97
N SER A 78 27.24 17.30 -4.33
CA SER A 78 28.27 16.54 -5.02
C SER A 78 27.61 15.44 -5.87
N PRO A 79 28.21 15.00 -6.99
CA PRO A 79 27.56 14.10 -7.95
C PRO A 79 27.35 12.67 -7.36
N SER A 80 26.17 12.46 -6.74
CA SER A 80 25.53 11.18 -6.33
C SER A 80 26.18 10.39 -5.18
N PRO A 81 25.43 9.62 -4.34
CA PRO A 81 24.38 8.64 -4.69
C PRO A 81 22.92 9.10 -4.42
N PRO A 82 21.89 8.32 -4.85
CA PRO A 82 20.50 8.77 -4.96
C PRO A 82 19.82 9.04 -3.62
N ALA A 83 18.78 9.89 -3.67
CA ALA A 83 17.88 10.21 -2.57
C ALA A 83 17.53 8.97 -1.74
N LEU A 84 17.57 9.13 -0.41
CA LEU A 84 17.24 8.10 0.56
C LEU A 84 15.87 7.47 0.22
N GLU A 85 15.85 6.28 -0.38
CA GLU A 85 14.61 5.56 -0.66
C GLU A 85 13.81 5.44 0.65
N PRO A 86 12.53 5.85 0.68
CA PRO A 86 11.75 5.79 1.90
C PRO A 86 11.69 4.34 2.37
N SER A 87 12.04 4.11 3.64
CA SER A 87 12.01 2.76 4.23
C SER A 87 10.61 2.15 4.08
N GLN A 88 10.46 1.18 3.18
CA GLN A 88 9.22 0.44 2.95
C GLN A 88 9.26 -0.87 3.73
N PHE A 89 8.21 -1.11 4.50
CA PHE A 89 8.09 -2.28 5.34
C PHE A 89 6.94 -3.17 4.86
N LEU A 90 7.22 -4.45 4.61
CA LEU A 90 6.17 -5.42 4.27
C LEU A 90 5.27 -5.65 5.48
N ILE A 91 3.99 -5.35 5.33
CA ILE A 91 2.94 -5.64 6.32
C ILE A 91 2.52 -7.10 6.17
N VAL A 92 2.04 -7.46 4.98
CA VAL A 92 1.42 -8.76 4.70
C VAL A 92 1.47 -9.06 3.21
N LYS A 93 1.58 -10.35 2.85
CA LYS A 93 1.49 -10.83 1.48
C LYS A 93 0.61 -12.08 1.36
N THR A 94 -0.02 -12.26 0.21
CA THR A 94 -0.60 -13.55 -0.17
C THR A 94 0.48 -14.46 -0.77
N GLY A 95 0.34 -15.76 -0.58
CA GLY A 95 1.17 -16.77 -1.24
C GLY A 95 0.41 -17.47 -2.35
N VAL A 96 1.14 -18.31 -3.08
CA VAL A 96 0.63 -19.00 -4.29
C VAL A 96 -0.59 -19.89 -3.97
N LYS A 97 -0.65 -20.47 -2.77
CA LYS A 97 -1.75 -21.31 -2.30
C LYS A 97 -2.79 -20.52 -1.49
N LYS A 98 -2.89 -19.20 -1.72
CA LYS A 98 -3.72 -18.25 -0.96
C LYS A 98 -3.47 -18.23 0.54
N ASN A 99 -2.28 -18.67 0.98
CA ASN A 99 -1.87 -18.53 2.38
C ASN A 99 -1.38 -17.11 2.67
N THR A 100 -1.72 -16.56 3.83
CA THR A 100 -1.30 -15.22 4.24
C THR A 100 0.03 -15.29 5.00
N LEU A 101 1.01 -14.47 4.62
CA LEU A 101 2.28 -14.32 5.31
C LEU A 101 2.46 -12.88 5.79
N TYR A 102 2.56 -12.69 7.10
CA TYR A 102 2.84 -11.40 7.73
C TYR A 102 4.34 -11.10 7.76
N GLY A 103 4.71 -9.89 7.33
CA GLY A 103 6.08 -9.40 7.34
C GLY A 103 6.55 -8.96 8.72
N ASN A 104 7.83 -8.61 8.83
CA ASN A 104 8.46 -8.24 10.10
C ASN A 104 7.84 -7.00 10.75
N TYR A 105 7.24 -6.10 9.95
CA TYR A 105 6.57 -4.91 10.47
C TYR A 105 5.38 -5.26 11.37
N THR A 106 4.52 -6.15 10.90
CA THR A 106 3.34 -6.61 11.65
C THR A 106 3.72 -7.30 12.96
N ARG A 107 4.89 -7.96 13.00
CA ARG A 107 5.41 -8.64 14.20
C ARG A 107 5.92 -7.69 15.28
N ARG A 108 6.05 -6.39 14.99
CA ARG A 108 6.47 -5.38 15.98
C ARG A 108 5.38 -5.02 16.98
N PHE A 109 4.13 -5.37 16.68
CA PHE A 109 2.99 -5.06 17.52
C PHE A 109 2.70 -6.22 18.48
N PRO A 110 2.47 -5.95 19.78
CA PRO A 110 2.22 -7.00 20.78
C PRO A 110 0.87 -7.70 20.58
N ARG A 111 -0.07 -7.03 19.90
CA ARG A 111 -1.38 -7.58 19.52
C ARG A 111 -1.52 -7.57 18.00
N PRO A 112 -2.33 -8.46 17.40
CA PRO A 112 -2.59 -8.46 15.96
C PRO A 112 -3.17 -7.11 15.52
N LYS A 113 -2.37 -6.34 14.79
CA LYS A 113 -2.73 -5.00 14.32
C LYS A 113 -3.31 -5.00 12.90
N PHE A 114 -2.80 -5.90 12.06
CA PHE A 114 -3.15 -5.97 10.65
C PHE A 114 -3.88 -7.28 10.33
N GLY A 115 -4.97 -7.19 9.58
CA GLY A 115 -5.69 -8.34 9.03
C GLY A 115 -5.80 -8.24 7.51
N LEU A 116 -5.50 -9.32 6.80
CA LEU A 116 -5.72 -9.42 5.35
C LEU A 116 -6.82 -10.43 5.05
N TYR A 117 -7.79 -10.02 4.24
CA TYR A 117 -8.84 -10.91 3.73
C TYR A 117 -9.21 -10.56 2.29
N GLU A 118 -9.64 -11.56 1.55
CA GLU A 118 -10.12 -11.44 0.16
C GLU A 118 -11.64 -11.42 0.22
N GLU A 119 -12.26 -10.35 -0.30
CA GLU A 119 -13.73 -10.21 -0.32
C GLU A 119 -14.31 -10.80 -1.61
N THR A 120 -13.77 -10.36 -2.75
CA THR A 120 -14.10 -10.90 -4.07
C THR A 120 -12.86 -11.54 -4.66
N GLU A 121 -12.95 -12.83 -5.01
CA GLU A 121 -11.80 -13.62 -5.46
C GLU A 121 -11.09 -12.96 -6.64
N GLY A 122 -9.81 -12.61 -6.45
CA GLY A 122 -8.98 -12.02 -7.49
C GLY A 122 -9.26 -10.55 -7.81
N GLU A 123 -10.24 -9.93 -7.15
CA GLU A 123 -10.68 -8.57 -7.47
C GLU A 123 -10.52 -7.62 -6.28
N VAL A 124 -10.92 -8.03 -5.06
CA VAL A 124 -10.97 -7.12 -3.90
C VAL A 124 -10.26 -7.72 -2.70
N TYR A 125 -9.20 -7.05 -2.27
CA TYR A 125 -8.39 -7.44 -1.10
C TYR A 125 -8.38 -6.35 -0.05
N ARG A 126 -8.79 -6.69 1.18
CA ARG A 126 -8.96 -5.76 2.27
C ARG A 126 -7.88 -5.90 3.33
N LEU A 127 -7.26 -4.78 3.68
CA LEU A 127 -6.36 -4.62 4.80
C LEU A 127 -7.08 -3.91 5.94
N LEU A 128 -7.37 -4.65 7.01
CA LEU A 128 -7.85 -4.09 8.27
C LEU A 128 -6.64 -3.62 9.10
N ILE A 129 -6.72 -2.40 9.63
CA ILE A 129 -5.78 -1.83 10.59
C ILE A 129 -6.58 -1.52 11.85
N VAL A 130 -6.23 -2.19 12.94
CA VAL A 130 -6.95 -2.10 14.22
C VAL A 130 -6.29 -1.07 15.12
N ASN A 131 -7.11 -0.24 15.78
CA ASN A 131 -6.68 0.72 16.79
C ASN A 131 -5.55 1.63 16.26
N VAL A 132 -5.92 2.46 15.28
CA VAL A 132 -5.00 3.34 14.57
C VAL A 132 -4.41 4.39 15.51
N THR A 133 -3.10 4.64 15.40
CA THR A 133 -2.32 5.56 16.23
C THR A 133 -1.62 6.60 15.38
N ALA A 134 -1.74 7.87 15.75
CA ALA A 134 -1.21 8.97 14.95
C ALA A 134 0.32 9.00 14.87
N GLY A 135 1.01 8.44 15.86
CA GLY A 135 2.47 8.36 15.85
C GLY A 135 3.06 7.27 14.95
N MET A 136 2.43 6.08 14.87
CA MET A 136 3.04 4.92 14.21
C MET A 136 2.39 4.54 12.87
N ASP A 137 1.10 4.78 12.71
CA ASP A 137 0.34 4.32 11.53
C ASP A 137 0.20 5.41 10.46
N GLN A 138 0.61 6.64 10.77
CA GLN A 138 0.61 7.71 9.79
C GLN A 138 1.70 7.48 8.74
N GLY A 139 1.29 7.42 7.47
CA GLY A 139 2.20 7.15 6.36
C GLY A 139 1.49 6.69 5.10
N PHE A 140 2.25 6.14 4.17
CA PHE A 140 1.73 5.63 2.91
C PHE A 140 1.58 4.11 2.96
N TYR A 141 0.38 3.65 2.57
CA TYR A 141 0.02 2.26 2.43
C TYR A 141 -0.05 1.93 0.94
N SER A 142 0.85 1.06 0.49
CA SER A 142 0.95 0.67 -0.92
C SER A 142 0.50 -0.77 -1.11
N CYS A 143 -0.51 -0.98 -1.97
CA CYS A 143 -0.88 -2.29 -2.46
C CYS A 143 -0.10 -2.58 -3.75
N ARG A 144 0.66 -3.67 -3.76
CA ARG A 144 1.39 -4.16 -4.93
C ARG A 144 0.87 -5.53 -5.30
N VAL A 145 0.38 -5.68 -6.53
CA VAL A 145 -0.17 -6.93 -7.04
C VAL A 145 0.70 -7.40 -8.20
N GLN A 146 1.04 -8.68 -8.18
CA GLN A 146 1.83 -9.33 -9.19
C GLN A 146 1.11 -10.57 -9.68
N GLU A 147 0.80 -10.63 -10.96
CA GLU A 147 0.32 -11.85 -11.59
C GLU A 147 1.52 -12.74 -11.87
N ILE A 148 1.45 -13.99 -11.40
CA ILE A 148 2.45 -15.02 -11.67
C ILE A 148 1.81 -16.17 -12.42
N ARG A 149 2.60 -16.79 -13.30
CA ARG A 149 2.22 -17.99 -14.02
C ARG A 149 3.29 -19.06 -13.82
N LYS A 150 2.87 -20.30 -13.62
CA LYS A 150 3.78 -21.43 -13.65
C LYS A 150 4.00 -21.83 -15.12
N TYR A 151 5.23 -21.76 -15.59
CA TYR A 151 5.64 -22.31 -16.88
C TYR A 151 6.67 -23.41 -16.62
N LYS A 152 6.31 -24.65 -16.96
CA LYS A 152 7.05 -25.85 -16.53
C LYS A 152 7.18 -25.87 -15.00
N GLU A 153 8.41 -25.78 -14.48
CA GLU A 153 8.71 -25.71 -13.04
C GLU A 153 9.11 -24.30 -12.55
N THR A 154 9.01 -23.28 -13.40
CA THR A 154 9.40 -21.91 -13.04
C THR A 154 8.19 -21.01 -12.92
N TRP A 155 8.07 -20.31 -11.79
CA TRP A 155 7.13 -19.22 -11.63
C TRP A 155 7.68 -17.94 -12.27
N ARG A 156 6.90 -17.29 -13.14
CA ARG A 156 7.28 -16.04 -13.79
C ARG A 156 6.21 -14.99 -13.58
N ALA A 157 6.62 -13.74 -13.42
CA ALA A 157 5.73 -12.60 -13.39
C ALA A 157 5.22 -12.31 -14.81
N SER A 158 3.90 -12.14 -14.98
CA SER A 158 3.29 -11.74 -16.25
C SER A 158 2.90 -10.26 -16.25
N SER A 159 2.37 -9.76 -15.13
CA SER A 159 1.90 -8.38 -15.01
C SER A 159 2.03 -7.90 -13.56
N ASN A 160 2.20 -6.58 -13.40
CA ASN A 160 2.31 -5.93 -12.09
C ASN A 160 1.34 -4.75 -12.04
N GLY A 161 0.86 -4.43 -10.85
CA GLY A 161 0.09 -3.22 -10.56
C GLY A 161 0.44 -2.70 -9.18
N THR A 162 0.39 -1.38 -9.00
CA THR A 162 0.70 -0.74 -7.72
C THR A 162 -0.18 0.48 -7.53
N SER A 163 -0.72 0.63 -6.34
CA SER A 163 -1.46 1.83 -5.93
C SER A 163 -1.21 2.11 -4.47
N THR A 164 -1.24 3.39 -4.10
CA THR A 164 -0.82 3.88 -2.80
C THR A 164 -1.83 4.88 -2.29
N THR A 165 -2.14 4.81 -1.00
CA THR A 165 -2.90 5.83 -0.28
C THR A 165 -2.13 6.32 0.94
N GLN A 166 -2.31 7.58 1.30
CA GLN A 166 -1.81 8.13 2.54
C GLN A 166 -2.87 8.01 3.64
N LEU A 167 -2.49 7.43 4.79
CA LEU A 167 -3.29 7.42 6.00
C LEU A 167 -2.83 8.55 6.91
N THR A 168 -3.74 9.45 7.25
CA THR A 168 -3.57 10.48 8.29
C THR A 168 -4.49 10.18 9.45
N VAL A 169 -4.05 10.53 10.66
CA VAL A 169 -4.78 10.23 11.89
C VAL A 169 -4.99 11.51 12.67
N HIS A 170 -6.23 11.83 13.00
CA HIS A 170 -6.57 12.94 13.87
C HIS A 170 -6.66 12.47 15.33
N PHE A 171 -6.02 13.23 16.20
CA PHE A 171 -6.19 13.09 17.64
C PHE A 171 -7.57 13.64 18.04
N THR A 172 -8.40 12.81 18.65
CA THR A 172 -9.54 13.28 19.43
C THR A 172 -9.05 13.60 20.83
N LEU A 173 -9.03 14.88 21.18
CA LEU A 173 -9.07 15.27 22.59
C LEU A 173 -10.45 14.80 23.10
N GLU A 174 -10.47 13.73 23.89
CA GLU A 174 -11.65 13.43 24.71
C GLU A 174 -11.88 14.63 25.63
N ILE A 175 -12.76 15.54 25.21
CA ILE A 175 -13.36 16.59 26.05
C ILE A 175 -14.30 15.86 27.03
N GLY A 176 -13.66 15.19 27.99
CA GLY A 176 -14.26 14.52 29.13
C GLY A 176 -13.85 15.17 30.46
N SER A 177 -13.35 16.40 30.42
CA SER A 177 -13.22 17.28 31.59
C SER A 177 -13.32 18.72 31.08
N ASN A 178 -14.45 19.34 31.39
CA ASN A 178 -14.79 20.72 31.02
C ASN A 178 -13.95 21.76 31.78
N ASP A 179 -12.83 21.35 32.38
CA ASP A 179 -12.08 22.14 33.36
C ASP A 179 -10.79 22.74 32.76
N GLY A 180 -10.35 22.25 31.59
CA GLY A 180 -9.10 22.66 30.95
C GLY A 180 -9.23 23.81 29.95
N LEU A 181 -10.35 23.92 29.24
CA LEU A 181 -10.48 24.87 28.12
C LEU A 181 -10.62 26.33 28.60
N TRP A 182 -11.19 26.55 29.80
CA TRP A 182 -11.33 27.89 30.39
C TRP A 182 -10.00 28.50 30.83
N ARG A 183 -8.94 27.71 31.05
CA ARG A 183 -7.64 28.24 31.49
C ARG A 183 -6.87 28.93 30.37
N LEU A 184 -7.15 28.61 29.10
CA LEU A 184 -6.49 29.25 27.95
C LEU A 184 -7.12 30.59 27.60
N TYR A 185 -8.42 30.76 27.82
CA TYR A 185 -9.11 32.03 27.60
C TYR A 185 -9.02 32.99 28.80
N ALA A 186 -8.84 32.48 30.03
CA ALA A 186 -8.72 33.32 31.22
C ALA A 186 -7.35 34.04 31.35
N ALA A 187 -6.32 33.61 30.61
CA ALA A 187 -4.99 34.21 30.65
C ALA A 187 -4.80 35.40 29.70
N GLN A 188 -5.75 35.63 28.77
CA GLN A 188 -5.67 36.71 27.76
C GLN A 188 -6.56 37.91 28.08
N GLY A 189 -7.00 38.06 29.34
CA GLY A 189 -7.90 39.11 29.77
C GLY A 189 -7.56 39.65 31.15
N ARG A 190 -6.47 40.42 31.27
CA ARG A 190 -6.33 41.41 32.33
C ARG A 190 -5.95 42.75 31.71
N LEU A 191 -6.84 43.73 31.96
CA LEU A 191 -6.65 45.17 31.82
C LEU A 191 -5.33 45.62 32.46
#